data_AF-A0A953X8D5-F1
#
_entry.id   AF-A0A953X8D5-F1
#
_cell.length_a   1.000
_cell.length_b   1.000
_cell.length_c   1.000
_cell.angle_alpha   90.00
_cell.angle_beta   90.00
_cell.angle_gamma   90.00
#
_symmetry.space_group_name_H-M   'P 1'
#
loop_
_entity.id
_entity.type
_entity.pdbx_description
1 polymer ?
#
loop_
_entity_poly.entity_id
_entity_poly.type
_entity_poly.pdbx_seq_one_letter_code
_entity_poly.pdbx_strand_id
1 'polypeptide(L)'
;MRAAKLDWTILWPAFLTNRPMRAAPLLTAEGRGGGTTSRQAVADVAVRCLASDNAIGRTLIVVDPAMGFTLRGSPRFELDVPWQAWPAPSPGA
;
A
#
# COMPACT_ATOMS: atom_id res chain seq x y z
N MET A 1 18.18 -10.47 0.92
CA MET A 1 16.77 -10.64 1.35
C MET A 1 16.21 -12.01 1.02
N ARG A 2 16.25 -12.50 -0.24
CA ARG A 2 15.85 -13.89 -0.58
C ARG A 2 16.69 -15.01 0.07
N ALA A 3 17.84 -14.68 0.65
CA ALA A 3 18.77 -15.61 1.30
C ALA A 3 18.46 -15.90 2.78
N ALA A 4 17.56 -15.14 3.42
CA ALA A 4 17.10 -15.41 4.77
C ALA A 4 15.69 -16.01 4.69
N LYS A 5 15.41 -17.09 5.43
CA LYS A 5 14.08 -17.74 5.52
C LYS A 5 13.08 -16.88 6.30
N LEU A 6 12.95 -15.60 5.94
CA LEU A 6 12.05 -14.66 6.57
C LEU A 6 10.73 -14.64 5.82
N ASP A 7 9.63 -14.52 6.56
CA ASP A 7 8.37 -14.04 6.00
C ASP A 7 8.53 -12.54 5.79
N TRP A 8 8.62 -12.13 4.53
CA TRP A 8 8.93 -10.76 4.15
C TRP A 8 7.84 -10.16 3.27
N THR A 9 7.59 -8.87 3.42
CA THR A 9 6.83 -8.05 2.48
C THR A 9 7.65 -6.81 2.18
N ILE A 10 7.79 -6.45 0.91
CA ILE A 10 8.43 -5.20 0.49
C ILE A 10 7.34 -4.24 0.02
N LEU A 11 7.21 -3.09 0.69
CA LEU A 11 6.37 -2.00 0.23
C LEU A 11 7.18 -1.04 -0.62
N TRP A 12 6.77 -0.88 -1.87
CA TRP A 12 7.34 0.08 -2.79
C TRP A 12 6.37 1.25 -2.99
N PRO A 13 6.51 2.35 -2.23
CA PRO A 13 5.65 3.50 -2.42
C PRO A 13 5.96 4.18 -3.75
N ALA A 14 4.91 4.69 -4.41
CA ALA A 14 5.06 5.71 -5.43
C ALA A 14 5.59 7.04 -4.82
N PHE A 15 5.68 8.13 -5.59
CA PHE A 15 6.23 9.39 -5.06
C PHE A 15 5.47 9.85 -3.81
N LEU A 16 6.19 9.99 -2.70
CA LEU A 16 5.60 10.24 -1.38
C LEU A 16 5.11 11.68 -1.22
N THR A 17 3.93 11.83 -0.63
CA THR A 17 3.34 13.12 -0.24
C THR A 17 2.91 13.13 1.23
N ASN A 18 2.69 14.33 1.78
CA ASN A 18 2.10 14.53 3.11
C ASN A 18 0.60 14.85 3.04
N ARG A 19 -0.04 14.69 1.89
CA ARG A 19 -1.49 14.90 1.78
C ARG A 19 -2.21 13.80 2.56
N PRO A 20 -3.34 14.10 3.22
CA PRO A 20 -4.12 13.08 3.90
C PRO A 20 -4.59 12.02 2.89
N MET A 21 -4.60 10.76 3.31
CA MET A 21 -5.23 9.67 2.55
C MET A 21 -6.74 9.91 2.51
N ARG A 22 -7.34 9.92 1.31
CA ARG A 22 -8.78 10.21 1.12
C ARG A 22 -9.61 8.99 0.72
N ALA A 23 -8.95 7.90 0.32
CA ALA A 23 -9.58 6.67 -0.15
C ALA A 23 -8.59 5.50 0.03
N ALA A 24 -9.10 4.27 -0.13
CA ALA A 24 -8.28 3.06 -0.09
C ALA A 24 -7.10 3.14 -1.08
N PRO A 25 -5.85 2.86 -0.65
CA PRO A 25 -4.71 2.78 -1.55
C PRO A 25 -4.87 1.65 -2.55
N LEU A 26 -4.44 1.87 -3.80
CA LEU A 26 -4.34 0.80 -4.79
C LEU A 26 -3.03 0.04 -4.60
N LEU A 27 -3.12 -1.28 -4.67
CA LEU A 27 -1.97 -2.18 -4.60
C LEU A 27 -1.86 -2.99 -5.89
N THR A 28 -0.62 -3.23 -6.31
CA THR A 28 -0.29 -4.20 -7.35
C THR A 28 0.94 -4.99 -6.94
N ALA A 29 0.93 -6.29 -7.24
CA ALA A 29 2.04 -7.18 -6.98
C ALA A 29 2.95 -7.27 -8.21
N GLU A 30 4.27 -7.31 -7.98
CA GLU A 30 5.27 -7.72 -8.98
C GLU A 30 5.34 -6.85 -10.26
N GLY A 31 4.73 -5.66 -10.23
CA GLY A 31 4.63 -4.75 -11.37
C GLY A 31 5.61 -3.58 -11.35
N ARG A 32 5.39 -2.65 -12.29
CA ARG A 32 5.91 -1.29 -12.26
C ARG A 32 4.71 -0.36 -12.18
N GLY A 33 4.72 0.56 -11.22
CA GLY A 33 3.65 1.54 -11.02
C GLY A 33 4.25 2.92 -10.79
N GLY A 34 3.69 3.92 -11.45
CA GLY A 34 4.07 5.32 -11.27
C GLY A 34 3.01 6.10 -10.49
N GLY A 35 3.27 7.39 -10.25
CA GLY A 35 2.32 8.30 -9.62
C GLY A 35 2.75 8.70 -8.22
N THR A 36 1.79 9.04 -7.38
CA THR A 36 2.02 9.49 -6.00
C THR A 36 1.28 8.63 -5.01
N THR A 37 1.72 8.62 -3.76
CA THR A 37 0.98 8.08 -2.62
C THR A 37 1.24 8.93 -1.38
N SER A 38 0.36 8.88 -0.38
CA SER A 38 0.61 9.55 0.90
C SER A 38 1.40 8.67 1.85
N ARG A 39 2.18 9.28 2.76
CA ARG A 39 2.82 8.54 3.86
C ARG A 39 1.79 7.79 4.73
N GLN A 40 0.61 8.39 4.93
CA GLN A 40 -0.50 7.77 5.65
C GLN A 40 -1.00 6.49 4.95
N ALA A 41 -1.13 6.51 3.62
CA ALA A 41 -1.50 5.33 2.84
C ALA A 41 -0.48 4.19 2.96
N VAL A 42 0.82 4.53 2.96
CA VAL A 42 1.89 3.53 3.15
C VAL A 42 1.84 2.92 4.56
N ALA A 43 1.63 3.75 5.58
CA ALA A 43 1.49 3.27 6.96
C ALA A 43 0.26 2.36 7.13
N ASP A 44 -0.88 2.73 6.54
CA ASP A 44 -2.08 1.89 6.49
C ASP A 44 -1.82 0.52 5.85
N VAL A 45 -1.17 0.51 4.68
CA VAL A 45 -0.83 -0.74 3.98
C VAL A 45 0.15 -1.58 4.79
N ALA A 46 1.14 -0.95 5.44
CA ALA A 46 2.09 -1.66 6.30
C ALA A 46 1.37 -2.37 7.45
N VAL A 47 0.45 -1.68 8.14
CA VAL A 47 -0.35 -2.29 9.21
C VAL A 47 -1.20 -3.44 8.67
N ARG A 48 -1.87 -3.27 7.52
CA ARG A 48 -2.69 -4.35 6.92
C ARG A 48 -1.85 -5.55 6.48
N CYS A 49 -0.61 -5.35 6.02
CA CYS A 49 0.29 -6.44 5.66
C CYS A 49 0.68 -7.31 6.86
N LEU A 50 0.80 -6.73 8.08
CA LEU A 50 1.11 -7.50 9.28
C LEU A 50 0.02 -8.52 9.66
N ALA A 51 -1.20 -8.33 9.14
CA ALA A 51 -2.35 -9.19 9.40
C ALA A 51 -2.88 -9.89 8.14
N SER A 52 -2.13 -9.84 7.02
CA SER A 52 -2.52 -10.47 5.75
C SER A 52 -1.46 -11.46 5.31
N ASP A 53 -1.71 -12.76 5.50
CA ASP A 53 -0.78 -13.82 5.12
C ASP A 53 -0.50 -13.82 3.61
N ASN A 54 -1.48 -13.39 2.81
CA ASN A 54 -1.32 -13.27 1.36
C ASN A 54 -0.24 -12.24 0.93
N ALA A 55 0.22 -11.37 1.84
CA ALA A 55 1.29 -10.40 1.63
C ALA A 55 2.70 -10.99 1.81
N ILE A 56 2.82 -12.20 2.37
CA ILE A 56 4.11 -12.85 2.60
C ILE A 56 4.76 -13.20 1.27
N GLY A 57 6.04 -12.89 1.14
CA GLY A 57 6.84 -13.10 -0.06
C GLY A 57 6.50 -12.15 -1.21
N ARG A 58 5.78 -11.05 -0.93
CA ARG A 58 5.32 -10.11 -1.97
C ARG A 58 6.08 -8.78 -1.95
N THR A 59 6.27 -8.24 -3.15
CA THR A 59 6.59 -6.82 -3.34
C THR A 59 5.32 -6.13 -3.82
N LEU A 60 4.84 -5.16 -3.04
CA LEU A 60 3.59 -4.45 -3.28
C LEU A 60 3.88 -2.99 -3.59
N ILE A 61 3.39 -2.51 -4.72
CA ILE A 61 3.46 -1.08 -5.06
C ILE A 61 2.25 -0.38 -4.45
N VAL A 62 2.49 0.72 -3.74
CA VAL A 62 1.43 1.52 -3.10
C VAL A 62 1.20 2.80 -3.87
N VAL A 63 -0.02 2.98 -4.39
CA VAL A 63 -0.40 4.13 -5.23
C VAL A 63 -1.70 4.76 -4.75
N ASP A 64 -1.80 6.08 -4.83
CA ASP A 64 -3.06 6.80 -4.61
C ASP A 64 -4.08 6.41 -5.71
N PRO A 65 -5.35 6.10 -5.36
CA PRO A 65 -6.36 5.71 -6.34
C PRO A 65 -6.64 6.76 -7.41
N ALA A 66 -6.45 8.06 -7.12
CA ALA A 66 -6.55 9.12 -8.13
C ALA A 66 -5.52 8.96 -9.25
N MET A 67 -4.41 8.27 -8.97
CA MET A 67 -3.38 7.93 -9.94
C MET A 67 -3.60 6.56 -10.58
N GLY A 68 -4.76 5.91 -10.38
CA GLY A 68 -5.02 4.55 -10.89
C GLY A 68 -4.84 4.36 -12.41
N PHE A 69 -4.83 5.44 -13.19
CA PHE A 69 -4.48 5.39 -14.62
C PHE A 69 -3.03 4.94 -14.86
N THR A 70 -2.10 5.18 -13.93
CA THR A 70 -0.70 4.74 -14.01
C THR A 70 -0.55 3.23 -13.81
N LEU A 71 -1.60 2.56 -13.32
CA LEU A 71 -1.65 1.12 -13.09
C LEU A 71 -2.45 0.37 -14.18
N ARG A 72 -2.83 1.02 -15.29
CA ARG A 72 -3.59 0.36 -16.37
C ARG A 72 -2.87 -0.90 -16.86
N GLY A 73 -3.55 -2.05 -16.77
CA GLY A 73 -3.03 -3.35 -17.19
C GLY A 73 -2.22 -4.10 -16.12
N SER A 74 -1.96 -3.49 -14.96
CA SER A 74 -1.36 -4.21 -13.82
C SER A 74 -2.46 -4.90 -13.01
N PRO A 75 -2.30 -6.19 -12.65
CA PRO A 75 -3.25 -6.88 -11.79
C PRO A 75 -3.32 -6.18 -10.44
N ARG A 76 -4.54 -5.93 -9.97
CA ARG A 76 -4.77 -5.43 -8.61
C ARG A 76 -4.43 -6.52 -7.61
N PHE A 77 -3.87 -6.10 -6.49
CA PHE A 77 -3.63 -6.94 -5.34
C PHE A 77 -4.56 -6.51 -4.21
N GLU A 78 -5.25 -7.47 -3.61
CA GLU A 78 -6.12 -7.24 -2.46
C GLU A 78 -5.51 -7.95 -1.25
N LEU A 79 -5.35 -7.22 -0.16
CA LEU A 79 -4.92 -7.79 1.12
C LEU A 79 -6.09 -8.54 1.76
N ASP A 80 -5.80 -9.59 2.53
CA ASP A 80 -6.82 -10.34 3.28
C ASP A 80 -7.58 -9.42 4.26
N VAL A 81 -6.87 -8.43 4.82
CA VAL A 81 -7.48 -7.38 5.64
C VAL A 81 -7.99 -6.24 4.74
N PRO A 82 -9.32 -6.00 4.71
CA PRO A 82 -9.88 -4.92 3.92
C PRO A 82 -9.47 -3.55 4.47
N TRP A 83 -9.42 -2.55 3.60
CA TRP A 83 -9.20 -1.17 4.03
C TRP A 83 -10.37 -0.68 4.89
N GLN A 84 -10.04 0.04 5.97
CA GLN A 84 -10.99 0.80 6.77
C GLN A 84 -10.50 2.24 6.87
N ALA A 85 -11.43 3.19 6.76
CA ALA A 85 -11.10 4.60 6.89
C ALA A 85 -10.55 4.86 8.30
N TRP A 86 -9.36 5.45 8.38
CA TRP A 86 -8.80 5.85 9.66
C TRP A 86 -9.69 6.96 10.25
N PRO A 87 -10.10 6.86 11.52
CA PRO A 87 -10.75 7.99 12.17
C PRO A 87 -9.84 9.21 12.04
N ALA A 88 -10.44 10.38 11.76
CA ALA A 88 -9.67 11.61 11.75
C ALA A 88 -8.94 11.72 13.10
N PRO A 89 -7.65 12.09 13.12
CA PRO A 89 -6.98 12.32 14.38
C PRO A 89 -7.80 13.34 15.16
N SER A 90 -8.09 13.03 16.43
CA SER A 90 -8.77 13.96 17.32
C SER A 90 -8.05 15.30 17.27
N PRO A 91 -8.77 16.44 17.15
CA PRO A 91 -8.12 17.74 17.17
C PRO A 91 -7.45 17.90 18.55
N GLY A 92 -6.13 17.71 18.63
CA GLY A 92 -5.35 17.88 19.86
C GLY A 92 -4.28 16.83 20.18
N ALA A 93 -3.94 15.89 19.29
CA ALA A 93 -2.79 15.01 19.45
C ALA A 93 -1.50 15.61 18.86
#